data_AF-A0A7W9MGV6-F1
#
_entry.id   AF-A0A7W9MGV6-F1
#
_cell.length_a   1.000
_cell.length_b   1.000
_cell.length_c   1.000
_cell.angle_alpha   90.00
_cell.angle_beta   90.00
_cell.angle_gamma   90.00
#
_symmetry.space_group_name_H-M   'P 1'
#
loop_
_entity.id
_entity.type
_entity.pdbx_description
1 polymer ?
#
loop_
_entity_poly.entity_id
_entity_poly.type
_entity_poly.pdbx_seq_one_letter_code
_entity_poly.pdbx_strand_id
1 'polypeptide(L)'
;MRRHQPAHLDELPQVPPMNARSWLRRLYAEQIQRRRELRRAMLAAGPACTDAPELFTTPDLFEPEQDAARQEREAAAARICATCPARTACLAYALAIRPSEGVWAGLTAAEIRAVALHRAATGPGQEVA
;
A
#
# COMPACT_ATOMS: atom_id res chain seq x y z
N MET A 1 -21.18 38.08 32.08
CA MET A 1 -21.12 37.67 30.66
C MET A 1 -20.69 36.21 30.60
N ARG A 2 -21.64 35.27 30.52
CA ARG A 2 -21.35 33.84 30.38
C ARG A 2 -21.02 33.59 28.91
N ARG A 3 -19.78 33.19 28.61
CA ARG A 3 -19.45 32.66 27.28
C ARG A 3 -20.11 31.28 27.19
N HIS A 4 -21.07 31.14 26.28
CA HIS A 4 -21.61 29.84 25.91
C HIS A 4 -20.50 29.06 25.20
N GLN A 5 -20.04 27.97 25.83
CA GLN A 5 -19.16 27.00 25.19
C GLN A 5 -20.05 26.07 24.33
N PRO A 6 -19.73 25.86 23.03
CA PRO A 6 -20.49 24.94 22.20
C PRO A 6 -20.27 23.49 22.66
N ALA A 7 -21.36 22.75 22.82
CA ALA A 7 -21.44 21.39 23.38
C ALA A 7 -20.74 20.28 22.54
N HIS A 8 -20.01 20.64 21.48
CA HIS A 8 -19.41 19.68 20.55
C HIS A 8 -17.92 19.39 20.85
N LEU A 9 -17.32 20.06 21.83
CA LEU A 9 -15.92 19.80 22.22
C LEU A 9 -15.77 18.62 23.19
N ASP A 10 -16.88 18.09 23.71
CA ASP A 10 -16.89 16.95 24.65
C ASP A 10 -16.91 15.57 23.96
N GLU A 11 -17.04 15.51 22.64
CA GLU A 11 -17.04 14.26 21.84
C GLU A 11 -15.70 13.97 21.15
N LEU A 12 -14.60 14.56 21.64
CA LEU A 12 -13.29 14.10 21.22
C LEU A 12 -13.01 12.73 21.86
N PRO A 13 -12.68 11.68 21.06
CA PRO A 13 -12.42 10.35 21.60
C PRO A 13 -11.29 10.44 22.64
N GLN A 14 -11.60 10.01 23.86
CA GLN A 14 -10.69 10.12 24.99
C GLN A 14 -9.43 9.30 24.71
N VAL A 15 -8.32 9.99 24.40
CA VAL A 15 -7.03 9.36 24.18
C VAL A 15 -6.51 8.88 25.54
N PRO A 16 -6.21 7.58 25.73
CA PRO A 16 -5.73 7.08 27.01
C PRO A 16 -4.40 7.75 27.40
N PRO A 17 -4.09 7.89 28.71
CA PRO A 17 -2.92 8.60 29.21
C PRO A 17 -1.64 7.77 28.97
N MET A 18 -1.23 7.63 27.71
CA MET A 18 0.07 7.08 27.33
C MET A 18 1.01 8.21 26.93
N ASN A 19 2.30 8.08 27.23
CA ASN A 19 3.29 8.99 26.64
C ASN A 19 3.38 8.77 25.12
N ALA A 20 3.63 9.85 24.37
CA ALA A 20 3.64 9.84 22.91
C ALA A 20 4.57 8.75 22.30
N ARG A 21 5.68 8.42 22.99
CA ARG A 21 6.60 7.35 22.59
C ARG A 21 5.96 5.96 22.63
N SER A 22 5.18 5.65 23.66
CA SER A 22 4.52 4.35 23.79
C SER A 22 3.39 4.20 22.76
N TRP A 23 2.72 5.30 22.42
CA TRP A 23 1.71 5.34 21.36
C TRP A 23 2.34 5.09 19.98
N LEU A 24 3.41 5.81 19.63
CA LEU A 24 4.14 5.58 18.37
C LEU A 24 4.68 4.15 18.24
N ARG A 25 5.22 3.57 19.33
CA ARG A 25 5.68 2.18 19.33
C ARG A 25 4.57 1.18 19.06
N ARG A 26 3.37 1.39 19.64
CA ARG A 26 2.21 0.52 19.38
C ARG A 26 1.72 0.65 17.95
N LEU A 27 1.50 1.89 17.46
CA LEU A 27 1.09 2.11 16.07
C LEU A 27 2.07 1.52 15.06
N TYR A 28 3.37 1.68 15.31
CA TYR A 28 4.41 1.08 14.47
C TYR A 28 4.34 -0.45 14.50
N ALA A 29 4.14 -1.07 15.67
CA ALA A 29 3.98 -2.51 15.82
C ALA A 29 2.72 -3.03 15.10
N GLU A 30 1.58 -2.34 15.24
CA GLU A 30 0.34 -2.64 14.53
C GLU A 30 0.52 -2.53 13.01
N GLN A 31 1.21 -1.49 12.53
CA GLN A 31 1.52 -1.32 11.11
C GLN A 31 2.43 -2.44 10.58
N ILE A 32 3.39 -2.92 11.39
CA ILE A 32 4.20 -4.09 11.05
C ILE A 32 3.33 -5.36 10.96
N GLN A 33 2.49 -5.60 11.96
CA GLN A 33 1.60 -6.77 11.99
C GLN A 33 0.69 -6.80 10.77
N ARG A 34 0.03 -5.67 10.49
CA ARG A 34 -0.84 -5.53 9.32
C ARG A 34 -0.11 -5.79 8.01
N ARG A 35 1.11 -5.28 7.83
CA ARG A 35 1.93 -5.59 6.64
C ARG A 35 2.26 -7.08 6.54
N ARG A 36 2.58 -7.73 7.66
CA ARG A 36 2.86 -9.18 7.68
C ARG A 36 1.64 -10.02 7.31
N GLU A 37 0.47 -9.65 7.83
CA GLU A 37 -0.80 -10.33 7.51
C GLU A 37 -1.15 -10.19 6.04
N LEU A 38 -1.07 -8.98 5.49
CA LEU A 38 -1.29 -8.72 4.06
C LEU A 38 -0.33 -9.52 3.19
N ARG A 39 0.96 -9.58 3.56
CA ARG A 39 1.95 -10.42 2.86
C ARG A 39 1.57 -11.90 2.90
N ARG A 40 1.16 -12.41 4.06
CA ARG A 40 0.73 -13.82 4.22
C ARG A 40 -0.49 -14.11 3.33
N ALA A 41 -1.49 -13.23 3.33
CA ALA A 41 -2.68 -13.38 2.48
C ALA A 41 -2.31 -13.38 0.98
N MET A 42 -1.42 -12.47 0.56
CA MET A 42 -0.92 -12.44 -0.82
C MET A 42 -0.22 -13.74 -1.22
N LEU A 43 0.66 -14.27 -0.37
CA LEU A 43 1.36 -15.52 -0.63
C LEU A 43 0.41 -16.72 -0.65
N ALA A 44 -0.54 -16.79 0.28
CA ALA A 44 -1.55 -17.85 0.33
C ALA A 44 -2.46 -17.87 -0.90
N ALA A 45 -2.65 -16.72 -1.56
CA ALA A 45 -3.44 -16.61 -2.79
C ALA A 45 -2.70 -17.07 -4.07
N GLY A 46 -1.43 -17.48 -3.98
CA GLY A 46 -0.68 -18.05 -5.11
C GLY A 46 -0.27 -17.00 -6.15
N PRO A 47 0.71 -16.13 -5.86
CA PRO A 47 1.11 -15.08 -6.79
C PRO A 47 1.82 -15.65 -8.03
N ALA A 48 1.24 -15.48 -9.22
CA ALA A 48 1.77 -15.99 -10.49
C ALA A 48 3.13 -15.39 -10.90
N CYS A 49 3.58 -14.30 -10.26
CA CYS A 49 4.90 -13.73 -10.54
C CYS A 49 6.07 -14.63 -10.13
N THR A 50 5.82 -15.70 -9.37
CA THR A 50 6.84 -16.72 -9.06
C THR A 50 7.30 -17.49 -10.28
N ASP A 51 6.48 -17.53 -11.34
CA ASP A 51 6.75 -18.31 -12.55
C ASP A 51 7.59 -17.53 -13.58
N ALA A 52 7.73 -16.21 -13.39
CA ALA A 52 8.51 -15.31 -14.26
C ALA A 52 9.15 -14.17 -13.44
N PRO A 53 10.01 -14.47 -12.44
CA PRO A 53 10.54 -13.49 -11.50
C PRO A 53 11.31 -12.35 -12.17
N GLU A 54 11.99 -12.63 -13.29
CA GLU A 54 12.80 -11.69 -14.06
C GLU A 54 12.01 -10.48 -14.59
N LEU A 55 10.69 -10.62 -14.79
CA LEU A 55 9.84 -9.51 -15.22
C LEU A 55 9.52 -8.53 -14.08
N PHE A 56 9.62 -8.99 -12.83
CA PHE A 56 9.19 -8.25 -11.64
C PHE A 56 10.35 -7.68 -10.82
N THR A 57 11.58 -8.10 -11.09
CA THR A 57 12.81 -7.55 -10.51
C THR A 57 13.39 -6.45 -11.40
N THR A 58 13.86 -5.36 -10.79
CA THR A 58 14.67 -4.36 -11.47
C THR A 58 16.07 -4.95 -11.75
N PRO A 59 16.65 -4.74 -12.95
CA PRO A 59 18.05 -5.09 -13.22
C PRO A 59 19.03 -4.46 -12.23
N ASP A 60 20.22 -5.05 -12.09
CA ASP A 60 21.23 -4.56 -11.14
C ASP A 60 21.72 -3.15 -11.52
N LEU A 61 22.13 -2.38 -10.51
CA LEU A 61 22.56 -0.99 -10.60
C LEU A 61 23.76 -0.77 -11.53
N PHE A 62 24.54 -1.83 -11.80
CA PHE A 62 25.72 -1.77 -12.66
C PHE A 62 25.40 -1.82 -14.17
N GLU A 63 24.17 -2.20 -14.54
CA GLU A 63 23.73 -2.27 -15.93
C GLU A 63 22.42 -1.49 -16.08
N PRO A 64 22.48 -0.17 -16.37
CA PRO A 64 21.28 0.65 -16.47
C PRO A 64 20.39 0.15 -17.61
N GLU A 65 19.17 -0.23 -17.26
CA GLU A 65 18.13 -0.61 -18.21
C GLU A 65 17.71 0.61 -19.03
N GLN A 66 17.58 0.44 -20.34
CA GLN A 66 17.03 1.48 -21.21
C GLN A 66 15.53 1.66 -20.93
N ASP A 67 15.04 2.91 -20.99
CA ASP A 67 13.63 3.22 -20.68
C ASP A 67 12.62 2.40 -21.50
N ALA A 68 12.90 2.15 -22.78
CA ALA A 68 12.03 1.34 -23.64
C ALA A 68 11.96 -0.12 -23.17
N ALA A 69 13.12 -0.73 -22.86
CA ALA A 69 13.19 -2.09 -22.33
C ALA A 69 12.47 -2.20 -20.98
N ARG A 70 12.63 -1.20 -20.11
CA ARG A 70 11.89 -1.10 -18.84
C ARG A 70 10.38 -1.10 -19.07
N GLN A 71 9.89 -0.27 -19.98
CA GLN A 71 8.46 -0.17 -20.29
C GLN A 71 7.89 -1.49 -20.83
N GLU A 72 8.62 -2.14 -21.72
CA GLU A 72 8.22 -3.45 -22.28
C GLU A 72 8.15 -4.53 -21.20
N ARG A 73 9.15 -4.58 -20.32
CA ARG A 73 9.18 -5.50 -19.17
C ARG A 73 8.03 -5.25 -18.22
N GLU A 74 7.78 -4.00 -17.85
CA GLU A 74 6.66 -3.62 -16.97
C GLU A 74 5.30 -3.95 -17.61
N ALA A 75 5.14 -3.74 -18.93
CA ALA A 75 3.93 -4.13 -19.66
C ALA A 75 3.74 -5.65 -19.71
N ALA A 76 4.82 -6.43 -19.85
CA ALA A 76 4.77 -7.88 -19.77
C ALA A 76 4.36 -8.37 -18.36
N ALA A 77 4.95 -7.81 -17.31
CA ALA A 77 4.59 -8.09 -15.92
C ALA A 77 3.12 -7.75 -15.62
N ALA A 78 2.62 -6.63 -16.16
CA ALA A 78 1.23 -6.21 -16.00
C ALA A 78 0.24 -7.21 -16.62
N ARG A 79 0.57 -7.80 -17.78
CA ARG A 79 -0.26 -8.85 -18.41
C ARG A 79 -0.40 -10.09 -17.54
N ILE A 80 0.68 -10.54 -16.90
CA ILE A 80 0.64 -11.66 -15.93
C ILE A 80 -0.25 -11.31 -14.74
N CYS A 81 -0.15 -10.07 -14.24
CA CYS A 81 -0.96 -9.61 -13.13
C CYS A 81 -2.46 -9.59 -13.44
N ALA A 82 -2.87 -9.37 -14.68
CA ALA A 82 -4.28 -9.27 -15.07
C ALA A 82 -5.09 -10.54 -14.78
N THR A 83 -4.45 -11.71 -14.85
CA THR A 83 -5.06 -13.02 -14.57
C THR A 83 -4.59 -13.63 -13.25
N CYS A 84 -3.77 -12.92 -12.47
CA CYS A 84 -3.16 -13.45 -11.26
C CYS A 84 -4.19 -13.59 -10.12
N PRO A 85 -4.34 -14.77 -9.49
CA PRO A 85 -5.31 -14.98 -8.41
C PRO A 85 -4.98 -14.13 -7.16
N ALA A 86 -3.71 -13.81 -6.93
CA ALA A 86 -3.27 -12.97 -5.83
C ALA A 86 -3.46 -11.46 -6.07
N ARG A 87 -3.96 -11.02 -7.23
CA ARG A 87 -3.98 -9.59 -7.62
C ARG A 87 -4.59 -8.68 -6.55
N THR A 88 -5.75 -9.04 -6.00
CA THR A 88 -6.43 -8.24 -4.97
C THR A 88 -5.64 -8.16 -3.67
N ALA A 89 -5.11 -9.29 -3.19
CA ALA A 89 -4.29 -9.34 -1.99
C ALA A 89 -2.94 -8.62 -2.17
N CYS A 90 -2.35 -8.72 -3.36
CA CYS A 90 -1.15 -8.00 -3.77
C CYS A 90 -1.37 -6.49 -3.76
N LEU A 91 -2.50 -6.00 -4.30
CA LEU A 91 -2.84 -4.57 -4.27
C LEU A 91 -2.95 -4.04 -2.83
N ALA A 92 -3.63 -4.78 -1.96
CA ALA A 92 -3.76 -4.41 -0.55
C ALA A 92 -2.40 -4.34 0.15
N TYR A 93 -1.53 -5.33 -0.10
CA TYR A 93 -0.16 -5.33 0.42
C TYR A 93 0.69 -4.18 -0.14
N ALA A 94 0.64 -3.95 -1.46
CA ALA A 94 1.39 -2.90 -2.14
C ALA A 94 1.03 -1.50 -1.62
N LEU A 95 -0.26 -1.22 -1.40
CA LEU A 95 -0.71 0.04 -0.81
C LEU A 95 -0.20 0.23 0.63
N ALA A 96 -0.06 -0.85 1.40
CA ALA A 96 0.44 -0.79 2.77
C ALA A 96 1.96 -0.58 2.86
N ILE A 97 2.74 -1.16 1.94
CA ILE A 97 4.20 -1.04 1.94
C ILE A 97 4.72 0.14 1.12
N ARG A 98 3.95 0.62 0.13
CA ARG A 98 4.30 1.69 -0.81
C ARG A 98 5.66 1.41 -1.49
N PRO A 99 5.73 0.43 -2.40
CA PRO A 99 6.99 0.06 -3.04
C PRO A 99 7.62 1.24 -3.79
N SER A 100 8.95 1.23 -3.88
CA SER A 100 9.72 2.21 -4.64
C SER A 100 9.73 1.89 -6.14
N GLU A 101 9.77 0.61 -6.49
CA GLU A 101 9.99 0.08 -7.83
C GLU A 101 9.17 -1.21 -8.11
N GLY A 102 9.22 -1.67 -9.37
CA GLY A 102 8.57 -2.89 -9.83
C GLY A 102 7.08 -2.74 -10.14
N VAL A 103 6.48 -3.85 -10.56
CA VAL A 103 5.04 -3.97 -10.88
C VAL A 103 4.34 -4.79 -9.79
N TRP A 104 3.24 -4.23 -9.28
CA TRP A 104 2.46 -4.76 -8.16
C TRP A 104 0.99 -4.75 -8.52
N ALA A 105 0.35 -5.91 -8.52
CA ALA A 105 -1.06 -6.07 -8.91
C ALA A 105 -1.42 -5.48 -10.30
N GLY A 106 -0.43 -5.40 -11.19
CA GLY A 106 -0.56 -4.83 -12.54
C GLY A 106 -0.37 -3.32 -12.60
N LEU A 107 0.12 -2.70 -11.53
CA LEU A 107 0.43 -1.28 -11.44
C LEU A 107 1.91 -1.10 -11.14
N THR A 108 2.54 -0.10 -11.75
CA THR A 108 3.88 0.35 -11.38
C THR A 108 3.89 0.89 -9.95
N ALA A 109 5.06 0.88 -9.31
CA ALA A 109 5.23 1.50 -8.00
C ALA A 109 4.82 2.99 -7.97
N ALA A 110 4.99 3.72 -9.08
CA ALA A 110 4.54 5.10 -9.21
C ALA A 110 3.01 5.21 -9.18
N GLU A 111 2.31 4.34 -9.90
CA GLU A 111 0.84 4.29 -9.90
C GLU A 111 0.29 3.87 -8.54
N ILE A 112 0.92 2.90 -7.85
CA ILE A 112 0.54 2.54 -6.47
C ILE A 112 0.64 3.74 -5.53
N ARG A 113 1.71 4.55 -5.65
CA ARG A 113 1.84 5.80 -4.88
C ARG A 113 0.72 6.78 -5.20
N ALA A 114 0.38 6.96 -6.47
CA ALA A 114 -0.72 7.83 -6.88
C ALA A 114 -2.07 7.36 -6.30
N VAL A 115 -2.35 6.06 -6.37
CA VAL A 115 -3.57 5.47 -5.77
C VAL A 115 -3.60 5.67 -4.25
N ALA A 116 -2.49 5.43 -3.56
CA ALA A 116 -2.42 5.60 -2.11
C ALA A 116 -2.67 7.07 -1.70
N LEU A 117 -2.11 8.03 -2.45
CA LEU A 117 -2.34 9.46 -2.22
C LEU A 117 -3.81 9.84 -2.46
N HIS A 118 -4.41 9.35 -3.56
CA HIS A 118 -5.82 9.58 -3.85
C HIS A 118 -6.73 9.05 -2.74
N ARG A 119 -6.46 7.86 -2.21
CA ARG A 119 -7.22 7.26 -1.09
C ARG A 119 -7.06 8.04 0.22
N ALA A 120 -5.87 8.57 0.47
CA ALA A 120 -5.64 9.42 1.64
C ALA A 120 -6.37 10.77 1.52
N ALA A 121 -6.42 11.34 0.31
CA ALA A 121 -7.09 12.62 0.05
C ALA A 121 -8.63 12.51 0.08
N THR A 122 -9.19 11.35 -0.26
CA THR A 122 -10.65 11.12 -0.29
C THR A 122 -11.25 10.76 1.08
N GLY A 123 -10.41 10.45 2.08
CA GLY A 123 -10.84 10.18 3.46
C GLY A 123 -11.78 8.98 3.63
N PRO A 124 -12.04 8.51 4.86
CA PRO A 124 -13.01 7.44 5.14
C PRO A 124 -14.50 7.86 5.01
N GLY A 125 -14.82 8.93 4.27
CA GLY A 125 -16.14 9.57 4.25
C GLY A 125 -16.93 9.47 2.93
N GLN A 126 -16.50 8.67 1.97
CA GLN A 126 -17.28 8.43 0.74
C GLN A 126 -17.87 7.02 0.73
N GLU A 127 -18.95 6.86 1.49
CA GLU A 127 -19.95 5.83 1.23
C GLU A 127 -20.66 6.24 -0.07
N VAL A 128 -20.42 5.48 -1.14
CA VAL A 128 -21.13 5.62 -2.41
C VAL A 128 -22.60 5.30 -2.15
N ALA A 129 -23.45 6.33 -2.30
CA ALA A 129 -24.90 6.26 -2.22
C ALA A 129 -25.51 5.31 -3.26
#